data_AF-A0A6A5VF61-F1
#
_entry.id   AF-A0A6A5VF61-F1
#
_cell.length_a   1.000
_cell.length_b   1.000
_cell.length_c   1.000
_cell.angle_alpha   90.00
_cell.angle_beta   90.00
_cell.angle_gamma   90.00
#
_symmetry.space_group_name_H-M   'P 1'
#
loop_
_entity.id
_entity.type
_entity.pdbx_description
1 polymer ?
#
loop_
_entity_poly.entity_id
_entity_poly.type
_entity_poly.pdbx_seq_one_letter_code
_entity_poly.pdbx_strand_id
1 'polypeptide(L)'
;MAKLSATLEEICAAPDEDFKDGPLLDANVGQLLQKLQRLVREEKNPPGPDELVETLSKRFRELNTFFLQSPVDAVGQSPAETEDSRLVDIFVSGGRASKTPQIEFRRFLAERSLARNYHSWNPTRLDSMIKTKSFSLPTTSHRSIRAFARTYFGQYRGREQAVLEAVTCGLRYLAVEAVNAFASLILAFARQLVKSMTLQDIMKAFEKPALGPVITLMANRHSWINEVLICYDLQCRSCLVPGRLTDFWMESH
;
A
#
# COMPACT_ATOMS: atom_id res chain seq x y z
N MET A 1 -2.82 11.68 12.78
CA MET A 1 -4.01 12.56 12.76
C MET A 1 -5.26 11.93 12.15
N ALA A 2 -5.35 11.66 10.84
CA ALA A 2 -6.62 11.21 10.22
C ALA A 2 -7.16 9.84 10.73
N LYS A 3 -6.28 8.87 11.00
CA LYS A 3 -6.69 7.56 11.58
C LYS A 3 -7.09 7.67 13.04
N LEU A 4 -6.44 8.56 13.79
CA LEU A 4 -6.76 8.82 15.19
C LEU A 4 -8.10 9.57 15.30
N SER A 5 -8.33 10.56 14.43
CA SER A 5 -9.60 11.29 14.29
C SER A 5 -10.74 10.36 13.90
N ALA A 6 -10.55 9.50 12.88
CA ALA A 6 -11.59 8.56 12.47
C ALA A 6 -11.92 7.52 13.56
N THR A 7 -10.93 7.05 14.31
CA THR A 7 -11.16 6.11 15.43
C THR A 7 -11.85 6.81 16.61
N LEU A 8 -11.54 8.09 16.86
CA LEU A 8 -12.24 8.91 17.86
C LEU A 8 -13.68 9.23 17.44
N GLU A 9 -13.91 9.54 16.17
CA GLU A 9 -15.25 9.75 15.61
C GLU A 9 -16.09 8.47 15.69
N GLU A 10 -15.49 7.30 15.44
CA GLU A 10 -16.13 5.98 15.57
C GLU A 10 -16.52 5.68 17.03
N ILE A 11 -15.73 6.14 18.01
CA ILE A 11 -16.05 6.04 19.44
C ILE A 11 -17.17 7.03 19.83
N CYS A 12 -17.12 8.25 19.32
CA CYS A 12 -18.11 9.28 19.62
C CYS A 12 -19.46 9.07 18.91
N ALA A 13 -19.50 8.27 17.84
CA ALA A 13 -20.69 8.00 17.03
C ALA A 13 -21.41 6.68 17.38
N ALA A 14 -20.94 5.94 18.39
CA ALA A 14 -21.61 4.73 18.86
C ALA A 14 -22.97 5.11 19.53
N PRO A 15 -24.11 4.55 19.09
CA PRO A 15 -25.43 4.94 19.57
C PRO A 15 -25.67 4.49 21.02
N ASP A 16 -26.35 5.34 21.82
CA ASP A 16 -26.69 5.10 23.23
C ASP A 16 -27.50 3.81 23.49
N GLU A 17 -28.13 3.25 22.46
CA GLU A 17 -28.91 2.01 22.52
C GLU A 17 -28.05 0.73 22.59
N ASP A 18 -26.79 0.76 22.12
CA ASP A 18 -25.88 -0.38 22.24
C ASP A 18 -25.40 -0.58 23.70
N PHE A 19 -25.56 0.43 24.57
CA PHE A 19 -25.10 0.45 25.97
C PHE A 19 -25.90 -0.44 26.93
N LYS A 20 -26.89 -1.19 26.45
CA LYS A 20 -27.75 -2.06 27.27
C LYS A 20 -27.13 -3.45 27.57
N ASP A 21 -26.17 -3.91 26.76
CA ASP A 21 -25.49 -5.20 26.94
C ASP A 21 -24.06 -5.01 27.50
N GLY A 22 -23.98 -4.69 28.80
CA GLY A 22 -22.75 -4.33 29.53
C GLY A 22 -21.49 -5.18 29.28
N PRO A 23 -21.55 -6.53 29.18
CA PRO A 23 -20.34 -7.35 29.00
C PRO A 23 -19.74 -7.31 27.58
N LEU A 24 -20.56 -7.06 26.54
CA LEU A 24 -20.10 -6.98 25.14
C LEU A 24 -19.52 -5.61 24.82
N LEU A 25 -19.99 -4.56 25.50
CA LEU A 25 -19.42 -3.21 25.42
C LEU A 25 -18.00 -3.16 25.99
N ASP A 26 -17.76 -3.75 27.17
CA ASP A 26 -16.44 -3.68 27.82
C ASP A 26 -15.34 -4.34 26.98
N ALA A 27 -15.67 -5.43 26.27
CA ALA A 27 -14.74 -6.08 25.35
C ALA A 27 -14.46 -5.22 24.10
N ASN A 28 -15.49 -4.62 23.50
CA ASN A 28 -15.35 -3.79 22.29
C ASN A 28 -14.69 -2.44 22.58
N VAL A 29 -15.06 -1.78 23.67
CA VAL A 29 -14.45 -0.55 24.18
C VAL A 29 -13.01 -0.83 24.61
N GLY A 30 -12.74 -1.96 25.28
CA GLY A 30 -11.39 -2.39 25.63
C GLY A 30 -10.49 -2.61 24.39
N GLN A 31 -11.02 -3.24 23.34
CA GLN A 31 -10.30 -3.41 22.07
C GLN A 31 -10.07 -2.07 21.35
N LEU A 32 -11.07 -1.17 21.34
CA LEU A 32 -10.95 0.17 20.76
C LEU A 32 -9.94 1.03 21.52
N LEU A 33 -9.94 0.99 22.85
CA LEU A 33 -8.96 1.68 23.69
C LEU A 33 -7.56 1.11 23.51
N GLN A 34 -7.40 -0.21 23.41
CA GLN A 34 -6.10 -0.80 23.06
C GLN A 34 -5.63 -0.38 21.67
N LYS A 35 -6.52 -0.35 20.68
CA LYS A 35 -6.23 0.14 19.33
C LYS A 35 -5.82 1.61 19.36
N LEU A 36 -6.51 2.45 20.11
CA LEU A 36 -6.17 3.86 20.34
C LEU A 36 -4.82 4.03 21.02
N GLN A 37 -4.57 3.32 22.12
CA GLN A 37 -3.29 3.35 22.82
C GLN A 37 -2.14 2.91 21.90
N ARG A 38 -2.38 1.90 21.05
CA ARG A 38 -1.41 1.47 20.05
C ARG A 38 -1.16 2.56 19.02
N LEU A 39 -2.22 3.17 18.47
CA LEU A 39 -2.11 4.28 17.52
C LEU A 39 -1.40 5.50 18.12
N VAL A 40 -1.67 5.84 19.38
CA VAL A 40 -0.99 6.93 20.10
C VAL A 40 0.48 6.62 20.31
N ARG A 41 0.83 5.37 20.64
CA ARG A 41 2.24 4.94 20.75
C ARG A 41 2.96 4.95 19.40
N GLU A 42 2.31 4.45 18.36
CA GLU A 42 2.81 4.49 16.97
C GLU A 42 3.02 5.94 16.50
N GLU A 43 2.16 6.89 16.89
CA GLU A 43 2.37 8.32 16.59
C GLU A 43 3.50 8.95 17.40
N LYS A 44 3.67 8.57 18.68
CA LYS A 44 4.72 9.13 19.54
C LYS A 44 6.11 8.58 19.19
N ASN A 45 6.19 7.31 18.82
CA ASN A 45 7.42 6.61 18.50
C ASN A 45 7.28 5.97 17.10
N PRO A 46 7.29 6.78 16.03
CA PRO A 46 7.27 6.23 14.68
C PRO A 46 8.53 5.39 14.45
N PRO A 47 8.43 4.27 13.71
CA PRO A 47 9.58 3.41 13.49
C PRO A 47 10.70 4.16 12.77
N GLY A 48 11.91 4.03 13.31
CA GLY A 48 13.08 4.71 12.77
C GLY A 48 13.67 4.03 11.53
N PRO A 49 14.62 4.69 10.85
CA PRO A 49 15.37 4.09 9.73
C PRO A 49 16.01 2.74 10.08
N ASP A 50 16.49 2.59 11.32
CA ASP A 50 17.15 1.37 11.81
C ASP A 50 16.21 0.16 11.87
N GLU A 51 14.94 0.35 12.22
CA GLU A 51 13.95 -0.73 12.26
C GLU A 51 13.65 -1.28 10.85
N LEU A 52 13.63 -0.39 9.85
CA LEU A 52 13.49 -0.79 8.46
C LEU A 52 14.70 -1.59 7.99
N VAL A 53 15.91 -1.13 8.33
CA VAL A 53 17.15 -1.85 8.03
C VAL A 53 17.15 -3.23 8.68
N GLU A 54 16.85 -3.32 9.96
CA GLU A 54 16.81 -4.57 10.70
C GLU A 54 15.79 -5.55 10.10
N THR A 55 14.59 -5.05 9.77
CA THR A 55 13.52 -5.87 9.18
C THR A 55 13.93 -6.46 7.84
N LEU A 56 14.46 -5.62 6.93
CA LEU A 56 14.86 -6.07 5.60
C LEU A 56 16.10 -6.98 5.65
N SER A 57 17.07 -6.67 6.52
CA SER A 57 18.26 -7.50 6.72
C SER A 57 17.92 -8.87 7.29
N LYS A 58 17.04 -8.96 8.29
CA LYS A 58 16.57 -10.24 8.84
C LYS A 58 15.85 -11.09 7.78
N ARG A 59 15.14 -10.45 6.86
CA ARG A 59 14.44 -11.11 5.76
C ARG A 59 15.33 -11.36 4.53
N PHE A 60 16.59 -10.94 4.53
CA PHE A 60 17.44 -10.98 3.32
C PHE A 60 17.48 -12.35 2.63
N ARG A 61 17.59 -13.45 3.40
CA ARG A 61 17.60 -14.80 2.81
C ARG A 61 16.28 -15.13 2.10
N GLU A 62 15.16 -14.80 2.71
CA GLU A 62 13.82 -14.99 2.14
C GLU A 62 13.64 -14.14 0.88
N LEU A 63 14.07 -12.88 0.92
CA LEU A 63 14.05 -11.97 -0.22
C LEU A 63 14.89 -12.52 -1.37
N ASN A 64 16.13 -12.94 -1.08
CA ASN A 64 17.01 -13.52 -2.08
C ASN A 64 16.38 -14.75 -2.74
N THR A 65 15.76 -15.65 -1.97
CA THR A 65 15.02 -16.80 -2.53
C THR A 65 13.82 -16.36 -3.36
N PHE A 66 13.07 -15.35 -2.92
CA PHE A 66 11.92 -14.83 -3.67
C PHE A 66 12.32 -14.25 -5.03
N PHE A 67 13.37 -13.43 -5.08
CA PHE A 67 13.88 -12.81 -6.32
C PHE A 67 14.69 -13.76 -7.22
N LEU A 68 14.77 -15.04 -6.89
CA LEU A 68 15.28 -16.10 -7.79
C LEU A 68 14.16 -16.75 -8.61
N GLN A 69 12.89 -16.54 -8.25
CA GLN A 69 11.75 -17.06 -9.01
C GLN A 69 11.64 -16.37 -10.37
N SER A 70 10.94 -17.00 -11.32
CA SER A 70 10.59 -16.31 -12.56
C SER A 70 9.62 -15.14 -12.28
N PRO A 71 9.56 -14.09 -13.12
CA PRO A 71 8.58 -13.01 -12.98
C PRO A 71 7.14 -13.51 -12.90
N VAL A 72 6.80 -14.52 -13.71
CA VAL A 72 5.46 -15.12 -13.75
C VAL A 72 5.13 -15.83 -12.44
N ASP A 73 6.08 -16.58 -11.87
CA ASP A 73 5.88 -17.27 -10.58
C ASP A 73 5.76 -16.28 -9.42
N ALA A 74 6.59 -15.24 -9.41
CA ALA A 74 6.56 -14.21 -8.38
C ALA A 74 5.25 -13.42 -8.39
N VAL A 75 4.67 -13.19 -9.58
CA VAL A 75 3.32 -12.64 -9.72
C VAL A 75 2.29 -13.68 -9.30
N GLY A 76 2.36 -14.92 -9.80
CA GLY A 76 1.39 -15.97 -9.54
C GLY A 76 0.07 -15.80 -10.29
N GLN A 77 -0.91 -16.63 -9.95
CA GLN A 77 -2.22 -16.64 -10.62
C GLN A 77 -3.16 -15.54 -10.13
N SER A 78 -4.20 -15.23 -10.92
CA SER A 78 -5.23 -14.27 -10.52
C SER A 78 -6.14 -14.84 -9.46
N PRO A 79 -6.38 -14.13 -8.35
CA PRO A 79 -7.30 -14.60 -7.33
C PRO A 79 -8.77 -14.43 -7.72
N ALA A 80 -9.07 -13.68 -8.78
CA ALA A 80 -10.45 -13.41 -9.19
C ALA A 80 -10.64 -13.37 -10.71
N GLU A 81 -11.84 -13.79 -11.10
CA GLU A 81 -12.36 -13.75 -12.48
C GLU A 81 -13.49 -12.72 -12.64
N THR A 82 -14.18 -12.36 -11.55
CA THR A 82 -15.42 -11.56 -11.57
C THR A 82 -15.32 -10.18 -10.95
N GLU A 83 -14.25 -9.88 -10.21
CA GLU A 83 -14.00 -8.57 -9.61
C GLU A 83 -12.59 -8.07 -9.98
N ASP A 84 -12.32 -6.79 -9.77
CA ASP A 84 -11.00 -6.21 -10.05
C ASP A 84 -9.94 -6.90 -9.17
N SER A 85 -9.03 -7.65 -9.80
CA SER A 85 -8.00 -8.46 -9.13
C SER A 85 -7.16 -7.66 -8.13
N ARG A 86 -6.97 -6.35 -8.38
CA ARG A 86 -6.22 -5.48 -7.47
C ARG A 86 -6.94 -5.31 -6.14
N LEU A 87 -8.28 -5.20 -6.16
CA LEU A 87 -9.06 -5.14 -4.92
C LEU A 87 -8.88 -6.44 -4.14
N VAL A 88 -8.95 -7.58 -4.81
CA VAL A 88 -8.80 -8.91 -4.18
C VAL A 88 -7.43 -9.06 -3.54
N ASP A 89 -6.37 -8.71 -4.26
CA ASP A 89 -4.99 -8.73 -3.74
C ASP A 89 -4.84 -7.84 -2.49
N ILE A 90 -5.57 -6.72 -2.42
CA ILE A 90 -5.61 -5.84 -1.24
C ILE A 90 -6.35 -6.49 -0.06
N PHE A 91 -7.44 -7.22 -0.32
CA PHE A 91 -8.32 -7.81 0.71
C PHE A 91 -7.85 -9.17 1.23
N VAL A 92 -7.42 -10.09 0.35
CA VAL A 92 -6.91 -11.42 0.71
C VAL A 92 -5.73 -11.27 1.67
N SER A 93 -4.87 -10.29 1.42
CA SER A 93 -3.74 -9.91 2.27
C SER A 93 -4.12 -9.25 3.61
N GLY A 94 -5.41 -8.99 3.86
CA GLY A 94 -5.94 -8.43 5.11
C GLY A 94 -6.37 -9.49 6.13
N GLY A 95 -6.58 -10.74 5.69
CA GLY A 95 -6.92 -11.87 6.55
C GLY A 95 -5.71 -12.43 7.30
N ARG A 96 -5.95 -13.16 8.40
CA ARG A 96 -4.90 -13.91 9.13
C ARG A 96 -4.33 -15.10 8.32
N ALA A 97 -4.92 -15.43 7.18
CA ALA A 97 -4.50 -16.54 6.34
C ALA A 97 -3.25 -16.16 5.52
N SER A 98 -2.11 -16.67 5.96
CA SER A 98 -0.79 -16.68 5.30
C SER A 98 -0.26 -15.35 4.74
N LYS A 99 0.68 -14.72 5.48
CA LYS A 99 1.55 -13.67 4.93
C LYS A 99 2.71 -14.30 4.15
N THR A 100 2.42 -14.92 3.00
CA THR A 100 3.51 -15.39 2.15
C THR A 100 4.20 -14.20 1.48
N PRO A 101 5.50 -14.30 1.15
CA PRO A 101 6.20 -13.28 0.36
C PRO A 101 5.46 -12.89 -0.92
N GLN A 102 4.86 -13.88 -1.59
CA GLN A 102 4.09 -13.68 -2.82
C GLN A 102 2.84 -12.83 -2.59
N ILE A 103 2.07 -13.10 -1.51
CA ILE A 103 0.88 -12.32 -1.16
C ILE A 103 1.27 -10.87 -0.81
N GLU A 104 2.34 -10.68 -0.04
CA GLU A 104 2.85 -9.34 0.27
C GLU A 104 3.27 -8.58 -0.99
N PHE A 105 3.93 -9.27 -1.92
CA PHE A 105 4.39 -8.71 -3.17
C PHE A 105 3.23 -8.35 -4.12
N ARG A 106 2.26 -9.26 -4.32
CA ARG A 106 1.05 -8.99 -5.11
C ARG A 106 0.26 -7.80 -4.56
N ARG A 107 0.15 -7.69 -3.24
CA ARG A 107 -0.49 -6.53 -2.60
C ARG A 107 0.24 -5.23 -2.92
N PHE A 108 1.58 -5.25 -2.84
CA PHE A 108 2.38 -4.10 -3.24
C PHE A 108 2.11 -3.71 -4.71
N LEU A 109 2.07 -4.68 -5.62
CA LEU A 109 1.77 -4.45 -7.03
C LEU A 109 0.37 -3.85 -7.22
N ALA A 110 -0.63 -4.35 -6.51
CA ALA A 110 -1.99 -3.82 -6.51
C ALA A 110 -2.04 -2.35 -6.05
N GLU A 111 -1.41 -2.04 -4.92
CA GLU A 111 -1.36 -0.70 -4.33
C GLU A 111 -0.64 0.28 -5.25
N ARG A 112 0.49 -0.16 -5.82
CA ARG A 112 1.25 0.61 -6.81
C ARG A 112 0.44 0.87 -8.08
N SER A 113 -0.22 -0.15 -8.63
CA SER A 113 -1.06 -0.04 -9.84
C SER A 113 -2.23 0.93 -9.63
N LEU A 114 -2.95 0.82 -8.51
CA LEU A 114 -4.01 1.77 -8.16
C LEU A 114 -3.49 3.20 -7.98
N ALA A 115 -2.33 3.37 -7.34
CA ALA A 115 -1.72 4.69 -7.18
C ALA A 115 -1.26 5.29 -8.52
N ARG A 116 -0.78 4.48 -9.48
CA ARG A 116 -0.48 4.96 -10.84
C ARG A 116 -1.75 5.46 -11.55
N ASN A 117 -2.84 4.72 -11.48
CA ASN A 117 -4.12 5.16 -12.05
C ASN A 117 -4.60 6.47 -11.40
N TYR A 118 -4.46 6.60 -10.09
CA TYR A 118 -4.77 7.84 -9.39
C TYR A 118 -3.83 9.00 -9.79
N HIS A 119 -2.54 8.74 -9.94
CA HIS A 119 -1.56 9.74 -10.38
C HIS A 119 -1.87 10.28 -11.78
N SER A 120 -2.26 9.42 -12.73
CA SER A 120 -2.73 9.87 -14.05
C SER A 120 -3.98 10.77 -13.96
N TRP A 121 -4.85 10.54 -12.97
CA TRP A 121 -6.04 11.35 -12.74
C TRP A 121 -5.76 12.66 -11.97
N ASN A 122 -4.72 12.66 -11.13
CA ASN A 122 -4.28 13.79 -10.31
C ASN A 122 -2.75 13.81 -10.10
N PRO A 123 -1.98 14.33 -11.09
CA PRO A 123 -0.52 14.25 -11.05
C PRO A 123 0.10 15.11 -9.95
N THR A 124 -0.53 16.26 -9.64
CA THR A 124 -0.03 17.27 -8.69
C THR A 124 0.26 16.73 -7.30
N ARG A 125 -0.42 15.66 -6.90
CA ARG A 125 -0.33 15.07 -5.56
C ARG A 125 1.00 14.33 -5.36
N LEU A 126 1.43 13.54 -6.34
CA LEU A 126 2.72 12.85 -6.27
C LEU A 126 3.87 13.88 -6.36
N ASP A 127 3.75 14.86 -7.26
CA ASP A 127 4.74 15.93 -7.41
C ASP A 127 4.95 16.69 -6.11
N SER A 128 3.86 16.99 -5.38
CA SER A 128 3.93 17.65 -4.09
C SER A 128 4.68 16.81 -3.05
N MET A 129 4.47 15.50 -3.01
CA MET A 129 5.19 14.60 -2.08
C MET A 129 6.69 14.58 -2.38
N ILE A 130 7.05 14.50 -3.66
CA ILE A 130 8.44 14.48 -4.12
C ILE A 130 9.12 15.81 -3.79
N LYS A 131 8.50 16.95 -4.14
CA LYS A 131 9.06 18.29 -3.91
C LYS A 131 9.23 18.62 -2.43
N THR A 132 8.24 18.28 -1.61
CA THR A 132 8.27 18.57 -0.16
C THR A 132 9.01 17.50 0.65
N LYS A 133 9.46 16.42 0.00
CA LYS A 133 10.06 15.23 0.64
C LYS A 133 9.20 14.68 1.78
N SER A 134 7.88 14.78 1.65
CA SER A 134 6.92 14.45 2.69
C SER A 134 5.77 13.64 2.13
N PHE A 135 5.23 12.72 2.94
CA PHE A 135 3.98 12.04 2.62
C PHE A 135 2.74 12.83 3.05
N SER A 136 2.94 13.93 3.78
CA SER A 136 1.88 14.88 4.12
C SER A 136 1.57 15.75 2.91
N LEU A 137 0.28 15.95 2.64
CA LEU A 137 -0.20 16.68 1.47
C LEU A 137 -0.94 17.95 1.87
N PRO A 138 -0.91 18.99 1.02
CA PRO A 138 -1.76 20.16 1.20
C PRO A 138 -3.24 19.74 1.20
N THR A 139 -4.04 20.33 2.09
CA THR A 139 -5.49 20.08 2.22
C THR A 139 -6.30 20.51 1.00
N THR A 140 -5.71 21.27 0.08
CA THR A 140 -6.37 21.94 -1.05
C THR A 140 -6.41 21.15 -2.36
N SER A 141 -6.17 19.83 -2.35
CA SER A 141 -6.15 19.08 -3.62
C SER A 141 -7.56 18.96 -4.24
N HIS A 142 -7.78 19.60 -5.39
CA HIS A 142 -8.83 19.19 -6.33
C HIS A 142 -8.65 17.69 -6.63
N ARG A 143 -9.74 16.92 -6.78
CA ARG A 143 -9.72 15.47 -7.09
C ARG A 143 -9.15 14.58 -5.96
N SER A 144 -9.92 14.45 -4.88
CA SER A 144 -9.57 13.62 -3.72
C SER A 144 -9.55 12.12 -4.05
N ILE A 145 -8.77 11.34 -3.28
CA ILE A 145 -8.73 9.87 -3.42
C ILE A 145 -10.13 9.25 -3.22
N ARG A 146 -10.99 9.84 -2.37
CA ARG A 146 -12.39 9.38 -2.22
C ARG A 146 -13.20 9.55 -3.50
N ALA A 147 -13.04 10.68 -4.18
CA ALA A 147 -13.72 10.90 -5.46
C ALA A 147 -13.24 9.89 -6.51
N PHE A 148 -11.94 9.63 -6.59
CA PHE A 148 -11.39 8.54 -7.42
C PHE A 148 -12.01 7.18 -7.07
N ALA A 149 -12.04 6.81 -5.78
CA ALA A 149 -12.59 5.53 -5.35
C ALA A 149 -14.06 5.36 -5.78
N ARG A 150 -14.88 6.42 -5.66
CA ARG A 150 -16.28 6.40 -6.09
C ARG A 150 -16.44 6.28 -7.60
N THR A 151 -15.64 7.02 -8.36
CA THR A 151 -15.72 7.01 -9.83
C THR A 151 -15.39 5.64 -10.41
N TYR A 152 -14.36 4.96 -9.91
CA TYR A 152 -13.86 3.72 -10.52
C TYR A 152 -14.32 2.43 -9.81
N PHE A 153 -14.65 2.52 -8.53
CA PHE A 153 -14.98 1.37 -7.69
C PHE A 153 -16.32 1.52 -6.96
N GLY A 154 -17.14 2.51 -7.34
CA GLY A 154 -18.43 2.79 -6.71
C GLY A 154 -19.43 1.62 -6.77
N GLN A 155 -19.30 0.73 -7.76
CA GLN A 155 -20.08 -0.51 -7.81
C GLN A 155 -19.78 -1.47 -6.63
N TYR A 156 -18.61 -1.36 -6.02
CA TYR A 156 -18.19 -2.19 -4.88
C TYR A 156 -18.42 -1.43 -3.56
N ARG A 157 -19.67 -1.42 -3.07
CA ARG A 157 -20.05 -0.75 -1.81
C ARG A 157 -19.14 -1.16 -0.64
N GLY A 158 -18.78 -0.20 0.21
CA GLY A 158 -17.94 -0.43 1.39
C GLY A 158 -16.44 -0.58 1.12
N ARG A 159 -15.99 -0.55 -0.15
CA ARG A 159 -14.57 -0.70 -0.50
C ARG A 159 -13.78 0.62 -0.52
N GLU A 160 -14.46 1.77 -0.40
CA GLU A 160 -13.84 3.12 -0.51
C GLU A 160 -12.63 3.30 0.41
N GLN A 161 -12.74 2.87 1.66
CA GLN A 161 -11.68 3.04 2.66
C GLN A 161 -10.44 2.20 2.33
N ALA A 162 -10.63 0.99 1.82
CA ALA A 162 -9.52 0.13 1.42
C ALA A 162 -8.79 0.69 0.20
N VAL A 163 -9.53 1.21 -0.79
CA VAL A 163 -8.95 1.91 -1.95
C VAL A 163 -8.19 3.16 -1.50
N LEU A 164 -8.75 3.92 -0.56
CA LEU A 164 -8.08 5.11 -0.02
C LEU A 164 -6.74 4.75 0.63
N GLU A 165 -6.71 3.72 1.47
CA GLU A 165 -5.47 3.24 2.08
C GLU A 165 -4.48 2.71 1.05
N ALA A 166 -4.97 1.95 0.06
CA ALA A 166 -4.15 1.36 -0.98
C ALA A 166 -3.49 2.42 -1.86
N VAL A 167 -4.25 3.39 -2.36
CA VAL A 167 -3.73 4.52 -3.14
C VAL A 167 -2.75 5.34 -2.31
N THR A 168 -3.06 5.61 -1.03
CA THR A 168 -2.15 6.37 -0.15
C THR A 168 -0.83 5.63 0.05
N CYS A 169 -0.87 4.32 0.27
CA CYS A 169 0.33 3.50 0.42
C CYS A 169 1.12 3.41 -0.90
N GLY A 170 0.42 3.19 -2.01
CA GLY A 170 1.01 3.15 -3.36
C GLY A 170 1.69 4.45 -3.78
N LEU A 171 1.10 5.61 -3.44
CA LEU A 171 1.75 6.91 -3.70
C LEU A 171 3.07 7.06 -2.95
N ARG A 172 3.21 6.46 -1.76
CA ARG A 172 4.50 6.44 -1.03
C ARG A 172 5.54 5.61 -1.78
N TYR A 173 5.15 4.46 -2.30
CA TYR A 173 6.03 3.63 -3.13
C TYR A 173 6.48 4.38 -4.38
N LEU A 174 5.56 5.03 -5.10
CA LEU A 174 5.90 5.85 -6.27
C LEU A 174 6.81 7.04 -5.92
N ALA A 175 6.59 7.69 -4.78
CA ALA A 175 7.46 8.77 -4.31
C ALA A 175 8.87 8.28 -3.97
N VAL A 176 8.99 7.08 -3.38
CA VAL A 176 10.29 6.43 -3.15
C VAL A 176 10.96 6.06 -4.48
N GLU A 177 10.23 5.50 -5.45
CA GLU A 177 10.74 5.17 -6.78
C GLU A 177 11.32 6.37 -7.53
N ALA A 178 10.64 7.52 -7.41
CA ALA A 178 11.10 8.76 -8.04
C ALA A 178 12.49 9.20 -7.53
N VAL A 179 12.87 8.80 -6.32
CA VAL A 179 14.18 9.09 -5.73
C VAL A 179 15.15 7.91 -5.89
N ASN A 180 14.65 6.68 -5.80
CA ASN A 180 15.39 5.45 -5.96
C ASN A 180 14.51 4.38 -6.62
N ALA A 181 14.66 4.20 -7.93
CA ALA A 181 13.78 3.41 -8.79
C ALA A 181 13.55 1.96 -8.32
N PHE A 182 14.49 1.37 -7.57
CA PHE A 182 14.43 -0.03 -7.15
C PHE A 182 14.06 -0.22 -5.68
N ALA A 183 14.04 0.88 -4.90
CA ALA A 183 13.82 0.82 -3.46
C ALA A 183 12.40 0.40 -3.08
N SER A 184 11.37 0.79 -3.83
CA SER A 184 9.98 0.51 -3.44
C SER A 184 9.62 -0.98 -3.40
N LEU A 185 10.27 -1.80 -4.22
CA LEU A 185 9.93 -3.21 -4.34
C LEU A 185 10.26 -3.99 -3.09
N ILE A 186 11.42 -3.70 -2.49
CA ILE A 186 11.79 -4.33 -1.23
C ILE A 186 10.91 -3.87 -0.08
N LEU A 187 10.32 -2.66 -0.20
CA LEU A 187 9.38 -2.13 0.78
C LEU A 187 8.05 -2.90 0.80
N ALA A 188 7.75 -3.76 -0.18
CA ALA A 188 6.64 -4.71 -0.11
C ALA A 188 6.74 -5.58 1.16
N PHE A 189 7.96 -6.01 1.49
CA PHE A 189 8.27 -6.90 2.62
C PHE A 189 8.45 -6.18 3.95
N ALA A 190 8.33 -4.84 3.94
CA ALA A 190 8.33 -4.01 5.15
C ALA A 190 7.11 -3.07 5.17
N ARG A 191 6.03 -3.44 4.48
CA ARG A 191 4.86 -2.59 4.23
C ARG A 191 4.26 -1.94 5.48
N GLN A 192 4.23 -2.65 6.61
CA GLN A 192 3.68 -2.07 7.86
C GLN A 192 4.53 -0.90 8.35
N LEU A 193 5.85 -0.99 8.25
CA LEU A 193 6.75 0.12 8.62
C LEU A 193 6.57 1.30 7.65
N VAL A 194 6.47 1.03 6.34
CA VAL A 194 6.28 2.07 5.32
C VAL A 194 5.01 2.90 5.57
N LYS A 195 3.97 2.29 6.15
CA LYS A 195 2.72 2.99 6.51
C LYS A 195 2.88 4.01 7.63
N SER A 196 3.89 3.87 8.48
CA SER A 196 4.14 4.75 9.63
C SER A 196 5.40 5.62 9.47
N MET A 197 6.28 5.31 8.52
CA MET A 197 7.50 6.09 8.25
C MET A 197 7.26 7.31 7.35
N THR A 198 8.16 8.29 7.46
CA THR A 198 8.27 9.40 6.51
C THR A 198 9.14 9.01 5.31
N LEU A 199 9.05 9.80 4.22
CA LEU A 199 9.94 9.61 3.06
C LEU A 199 11.41 9.76 3.47
N GLN A 200 11.72 10.75 4.31
CA GLN A 200 13.08 11.01 4.77
C GLN A 200 13.65 9.83 5.56
N ASP A 201 12.86 9.20 6.43
CA ASP A 201 13.34 8.05 7.23
C ASP A 201 13.59 6.82 6.35
N ILE A 202 12.74 6.60 5.35
CA ILE A 202 12.96 5.55 4.36
C ILE A 202 14.26 5.82 3.59
N MET A 203 14.47 7.04 3.10
CA MET A 203 15.70 7.40 2.38
C MET A 203 16.95 7.20 3.22
N LYS A 204 16.93 7.64 4.49
CA LYS A 204 18.03 7.40 5.45
C LYS A 204 18.31 5.91 5.67
N ALA A 205 17.28 5.06 5.63
CA ALA A 205 17.48 3.62 5.73
C ALA A 205 18.28 3.09 4.52
N PHE A 206 17.92 3.51 3.31
CA PHE A 206 18.63 3.13 2.08
C PHE A 206 20.05 3.67 1.97
N GLU A 207 20.41 4.71 2.73
CA GLU A 207 21.78 5.21 2.84
C GLU A 207 22.67 4.37 3.78
N LYS A 208 22.07 3.53 4.65
CA LYS A 208 22.83 2.75 5.62
C LYS A 208 23.56 1.57 4.94
N PRO A 209 24.87 1.37 5.22
CA PRO A 209 25.66 0.28 4.62
C PRO A 209 25.08 -1.12 4.86
N ALA A 210 24.39 -1.32 5.98
CA ALA A 210 23.77 -2.60 6.34
C ALA A 210 22.68 -3.05 5.34
N LEU A 211 22.05 -2.13 4.58
CA LEU A 211 21.15 -2.48 3.48
C LEU A 211 21.85 -2.71 2.14
N GLY A 212 23.17 -2.51 2.06
CA GLY A 212 23.96 -2.69 0.84
C GLY A 212 23.66 -3.99 0.08
N PRO A 213 23.68 -5.17 0.73
CA PRO A 213 23.38 -6.44 0.05
C PRO A 213 21.98 -6.50 -0.58
N VAL A 214 20.97 -5.95 0.11
CA VAL A 214 19.59 -5.88 -0.37
C VAL A 214 19.50 -4.97 -1.59
N ILE A 215 20.14 -3.79 -1.54
CA ILE A 215 20.16 -2.83 -2.65
C ILE A 215 20.86 -3.43 -3.87
N THR A 216 22.00 -4.10 -3.67
CA THR A 216 22.73 -4.77 -4.75
C THR A 216 21.90 -5.88 -5.40
N LEU A 217 21.17 -6.68 -4.60
CA LEU A 217 20.26 -7.69 -5.13
C LEU A 217 19.22 -7.06 -6.08
N MET A 218 18.63 -5.93 -5.70
CA MET A 218 17.60 -5.25 -6.49
C MET A 218 18.16 -4.59 -7.76
N ALA A 219 19.34 -3.99 -7.69
CA ALA A 219 19.98 -3.35 -8.84
C ALA A 219 20.22 -4.36 -9.99
N ASN A 220 20.55 -5.62 -9.64
CA ASN A 220 20.78 -6.71 -10.59
C ASN A 220 19.49 -7.33 -11.15
N ARG A 221 18.32 -6.78 -10.81
CA ARG A 221 17.00 -7.33 -11.16
C ARG A 221 16.15 -6.37 -11.99
N HIS A 222 16.73 -5.34 -12.60
CA HIS A 222 15.98 -4.37 -13.41
C HIS A 222 15.05 -5.00 -14.46
N SER A 223 15.54 -5.94 -15.28
CA SER A 223 14.71 -6.63 -16.29
C SER A 223 13.57 -7.42 -15.63
N TRP A 224 13.91 -8.20 -14.61
CA TRP A 224 12.96 -9.00 -13.84
C TRP A 224 11.82 -8.14 -13.28
N ILE A 225 12.15 -6.94 -12.78
CA ILE A 225 11.19 -5.98 -12.23
C ILE A 225 10.22 -5.51 -13.32
N ASN A 226 10.74 -5.07 -14.46
CA ASN A 226 9.91 -4.60 -15.56
C ASN A 226 8.98 -5.71 -16.04
N GLU A 227 9.49 -6.93 -16.17
CA GLU A 227 8.69 -8.11 -16.54
C GLU A 227 7.59 -8.41 -15.53
N VAL A 228 7.87 -8.35 -14.22
CA VAL A 228 6.84 -8.50 -13.16
C VAL A 228 5.75 -7.45 -13.30
N LEU A 229 6.12 -6.19 -13.48
CA LEU A 229 5.15 -5.10 -13.61
C LEU A 229 4.25 -5.31 -14.83
N ILE A 230 4.83 -5.71 -15.97
CA ILE A 230 4.09 -6.03 -17.20
C ILE A 230 3.16 -7.22 -16.97
N CYS A 231 3.66 -8.32 -16.39
CA CYS A 231 2.86 -9.52 -16.12
C CYS A 231 1.65 -9.20 -15.24
N TYR A 232 1.86 -8.46 -14.16
CA TYR A 232 0.79 -8.08 -13.24
C TYR A 232 -0.25 -7.16 -13.90
N ASP A 233 0.20 -6.16 -14.67
CA ASP A 233 -0.71 -5.23 -15.36
C ASP A 233 -1.53 -5.96 -16.44
N LEU A 234 -0.94 -6.89 -17.19
CA LEU A 234 -1.65 -7.72 -18.16
C LEU A 234 -2.72 -8.59 -17.48
N GLN A 235 -2.37 -9.22 -16.36
CA GLN A 235 -3.29 -10.03 -15.57
C GLN A 235 -4.47 -9.21 -15.01
N CYS A 236 -4.25 -7.95 -14.61
CA CYS A 236 -5.33 -7.08 -14.17
C CYS A 236 -6.25 -6.66 -15.32
N ARG A 237 -5.73 -6.56 -16.56
CA ARG A 237 -6.51 -6.21 -17.76
C ARG A 237 -7.39 -7.36 -18.23
N SER A 238 -6.92 -8.60 -18.17
CA SER A 238 -7.68 -9.77 -18.61
C SER A 238 -8.89 -10.08 -17.72
N CYS A 239 -8.89 -9.65 -16.46
CA CYS A 239 -10.01 -9.79 -15.52
C CYS A 239 -11.09 -8.71 -15.69
N LEU A 240 -10.85 -7.68 -16.52
CA LEU A 240 -11.83 -6.65 -16.83
C LEU A 240 -12.64 -7.09 -18.05
N VAL A 241 -13.86 -7.61 -17.83
CA VAL A 241 -14.83 -7.92 -18.88
C VAL A 241 -14.98 -6.71 -19.83
N PRO A 242 -15.04 -6.92 -21.16
CA PRO A 242 -15.00 -5.82 -22.13
C PRO A 242 -16.23 -4.93 -21.96
N GLY A 243 -16.02 -3.64 -21.69
CA GLY A 243 -17.15 -2.71 -21.71
C GLY A 243 -16.91 -1.27 -21.29
N ARG A 244 -15.85 -0.91 -20.52
CA ARG A 244 -15.74 0.48 -20.00
C ARG A 244 -14.33 1.05 -19.78
N LEU A 245 -13.28 0.55 -20.44
CA LEU A 245 -11.92 1.12 -20.30
C LEU A 245 -11.14 1.27 -21.61
N THR A 246 -11.77 1.06 -22.77
CA THR A 246 -11.13 1.24 -24.08
C THR A 246 -10.70 2.68 -24.37
N ASP A 247 -11.19 3.65 -23.62
CA ASP A 247 -11.05 5.05 -24.03
C ASP A 247 -9.82 5.77 -23.43
N PHE A 248 -8.99 5.11 -22.61
CA PHE A 248 -7.94 5.82 -21.87
C PHE A 248 -6.49 5.45 -22.21
N TRP A 249 -6.23 4.42 -23.03
CA TRP A 249 -4.85 3.97 -23.32
C TRP A 249 -4.40 4.19 -24.76
N MET A 250 -5.22 4.81 -25.62
CA MET A 250 -4.83 5.13 -27.00
C MET A 250 -4.20 6.52 -27.20
N GLU A 251 -4.00 7.32 -26.15
CA GLU A 251 -3.33 8.63 -26.27
C GLU A 251 -2.07 8.71 -25.42
N SER A 252 -0.97 8.11 -25.92
CA SER A 252 0.42 8.45 -25.54
C SER A 252 1.39 7.84 -26.58
N HIS A 253 1.35 8.38 -27.80
CA HIS A 253 2.45 8.32 -28.76
C HIS A 253 2.84 9.75 -29.11
#